data_AF-A0AA43FLJ6-F1
#
_entry.id   AF-A0AA43FLJ6-F1
#
_cell.length_a   1.000
_cell.length_b   1.000
_cell.length_c   1.000
_cell.angle_alpha   90.00
_cell.angle_beta   90.00
_cell.angle_gamma   90.00
#
_symmetry.space_group_name_H-M   'P 1'
#
loop_
_entity.id
_entity.type
_entity.pdbx_description
1 polymer ?
#
loop_
_entity_poly.entity_id
_entity_poly.type
_entity_poly.pdbx_seq_one_letter_code
_entity_poly.pdbx_strand_id
1 'polypeptide(L)'
;VGGNSEKTNMEVVTRILDTLDELAPDSRIGPRTGLITHVADRPGHDRRYAIDAGKIQQELGWRPRETFDTGLRKTVRWYIENRQWVDKVTADKYRGQRLGLG
;
A
#
# COMPACT_ATOMS: atom_id res chain seq x y z
N VAL A 1 17.04 0.20 -7.66
CA VAL A 1 16.14 1.17 -8.32
C VAL A 1 15.16 1.68 -7.27
N GLY A 2 14.99 3.00 -7.11
CA GLY A 2 14.17 3.59 -6.05
C GLY A 2 13.40 4.83 -6.53
N GLY A 3 12.19 5.04 -6.03
CA GLY A 3 11.28 6.10 -6.51
C GLY A 3 11.27 7.39 -5.69
N ASN A 4 12.24 7.61 -4.78
CA ASN A 4 12.28 8.76 -3.87
C ASN A 4 10.92 9.08 -3.22
N SER A 5 10.28 8.05 -2.68
CA SER A 5 8.89 8.09 -2.19
C SER A 5 8.80 7.58 -0.75
N GLU A 6 9.62 8.14 0.14
CA GLU A 6 9.56 7.80 1.56
C GLU A 6 8.19 8.18 2.13
N LYS A 7 7.56 7.22 2.80
CA LYS A 7 6.26 7.34 3.47
C LYS A 7 6.25 6.47 4.71
N THR A 8 5.60 6.96 5.75
CA THR A 8 5.27 6.13 6.92
C THR A 8 4.18 5.12 6.55
N ASN A 9 4.12 3.99 7.26
CA ASN A 9 3.03 3.02 7.07
C ASN A 9 1.65 3.66 7.30
N MET A 10 1.56 4.63 8.21
CA MET A 10 0.31 5.34 8.48
C MET A 10 -0.13 6.21 7.30
N GLU A 11 0.78 6.98 6.68
CA GLU A 11 0.48 7.75 5.47
C GLU A 11 -0.02 6.84 4.33
N VAL A 12 0.61 5.67 4.16
CA VAL A 12 0.20 4.70 3.14
C VAL A 12 -1.21 4.18 3.42
N VAL A 13 -1.49 3.73 4.64
CA VAL A 13 -2.81 3.21 5.02
C VAL A 13 -3.89 4.28 4.86
N THR A 14 -3.68 5.47 5.41
CA THR A 14 -4.65 6.58 5.27
C THR A 14 -4.93 6.88 3.81
N ARG A 15 -3.89 6.96 2.96
CA ARG A 15 -4.10 7.23 1.53
C ARG A 15 -4.86 6.13 0.80
N ILE A 16 -4.67 4.86 1.18
CA ILE A 16 -5.47 3.74 0.64
C ILE A 16 -6.94 3.92 1.00
N LEU A 17 -7.24 4.24 2.27
CA LEU A 17 -8.61 4.40 2.78
C LEU A 17 -9.31 5.58 2.09
N ASP A 18 -8.65 6.73 2.00
CA ASP A 18 -9.19 7.89 1.28
C ASP A 18 -9.47 7.56 -0.19
N THR A 19 -8.54 6.85 -0.85
CA THR A 19 -8.71 6.44 -2.25
C THR A 19 -9.87 5.45 -2.42
N LEU A 20 -10.10 4.56 -1.44
CA LEU A 20 -11.26 3.66 -1.46
C LEU A 20 -12.56 4.42 -1.24
N ASP A 21 -12.57 5.42 -0.37
CA ASP A 21 -13.74 6.28 -0.16
C ASP A 21 -14.09 7.08 -1.44
N GLU A 22 -13.08 7.51 -2.20
CA GLU A 22 -13.27 8.15 -3.51
C GLU A 22 -13.75 7.19 -4.60
N LEU A 23 -13.14 6.00 -4.71
CA LEU A 23 -13.38 5.07 -5.83
C LEU A 23 -14.57 4.14 -5.62
N ALA A 24 -14.89 3.81 -4.37
CA ALA A 24 -15.92 2.85 -3.99
C ALA A 24 -16.59 3.29 -2.66
N PRO A 25 -17.30 4.44 -2.67
CA PRO A 25 -17.96 4.94 -1.47
C PRO A 25 -18.99 3.93 -0.95
N ASP A 26 -19.03 3.75 0.37
CA ASP A 26 -20.05 2.93 1.05
C ASP A 26 -20.61 3.71 2.24
N SER A 27 -21.84 4.21 2.08
CA SER A 27 -22.51 5.03 3.09
C SER A 27 -22.78 4.30 4.41
N ARG A 28 -22.74 2.96 4.42
CA ARG A 28 -22.94 2.16 5.64
C ARG A 28 -21.68 2.12 6.50
N ILE A 29 -20.50 2.29 5.90
CA ILE A 29 -19.21 2.27 6.59
C ILE A 29 -18.82 3.69 7.03
N GLY A 30 -19.19 4.70 6.24
CA GLY A 30 -18.71 6.06 6.43
C GLY A 30 -17.21 6.19 6.09
N PRO A 31 -16.53 7.24 6.59
CA PRO A 31 -15.09 7.42 6.36
C PRO A 31 -14.29 6.23 6.89
N ARG A 32 -13.54 5.56 5.99
CA ARG A 32 -12.86 4.31 6.32
C ARG A 32 -11.65 4.48 7.23
N THR A 33 -11.17 5.70 7.43
CA THR A 33 -10.11 6.02 8.41
C THR A 33 -10.47 5.55 9.83
N GLY A 34 -11.75 5.46 10.17
CA GLY A 34 -12.22 4.87 11.43
C GLY A 34 -11.95 3.36 11.59
N LEU A 35 -11.53 2.66 10.53
CA LEU A 35 -11.18 1.23 10.57
C LEU A 35 -9.74 0.95 11.04
N ILE A 36 -8.93 1.99 11.25
CA ILE A 36 -7.54 1.84 11.67
C ILE A 36 -7.49 1.27 13.10
N THR A 37 -6.78 0.16 13.27
CA THR A 37 -6.52 -0.46 14.58
C THR A 37 -5.02 -0.55 14.83
N HIS A 38 -4.56 -0.01 15.95
CA HIS A 38 -3.17 -0.15 16.38
C HIS A 38 -2.94 -1.51 17.03
N VAL A 39 -1.83 -2.16 16.69
CA VAL A 39 -1.45 -3.47 17.22
C VAL A 39 -0.03 -3.42 17.76
N ALA A 40 0.34 -4.39 18.60
CA ALA A 40 1.71 -4.53 19.08
C ALA A 40 2.70 -4.57 17.91
N ASP A 41 3.85 -3.92 18.06
CA ASP A 41 4.87 -3.82 17.01
C ASP A 41 5.50 -5.19 16.67
N ARG A 42 6.14 -5.30 15.51
CA ARG A 42 6.89 -6.49 15.12
C ARG A 42 8.27 -6.51 15.82
N PRO A 43 8.69 -7.63 16.43
CA PRO A 43 10.07 -7.76 16.91
C PRO A 43 11.08 -7.51 15.77
N GLY A 44 12.07 -6.65 16.02
CA GLY A 44 13.08 -6.30 15.02
C GLY A 44 12.57 -5.43 13.87
N HIS A 45 11.53 -4.63 14.07
CA HIS A 45 10.99 -3.75 13.03
C HIS A 45 11.99 -2.64 12.64
N ASP A 46 12.56 -2.77 11.45
CA ASP A 46 13.28 -1.68 10.79
C ASP A 46 12.34 -0.51 10.49
N ARG A 47 12.68 0.66 11.04
CA ARG A 47 11.77 1.82 11.01
C ARG A 47 11.83 2.65 9.73
N ARG A 48 12.92 2.54 8.97
CA ARG A 48 13.14 3.38 7.79
C ARG A 48 13.98 2.66 6.75
N TYR A 49 13.47 2.63 5.54
CA TYR A 49 14.24 2.31 4.34
C TYR A 49 14.20 3.49 3.39
N ALA A 50 15.37 3.86 2.88
CA ALA A 50 15.53 4.88 1.86
C ALA A 50 16.60 4.43 0.88
N ILE A 51 16.31 4.55 -0.42
CA ILE A 51 17.22 4.16 -1.49
C ILE A 51 17.58 5.42 -2.27
N ASP A 52 18.87 5.69 -2.41
CA ASP A 52 19.37 6.67 -3.36
C ASP A 52 19.41 6.05 -4.77
N ALA A 53 18.63 6.63 -5.69
CA ALA A 53 18.57 6.24 -7.09
C ALA A 53 19.43 7.13 -8.01
N GLY A 54 20.30 7.99 -7.46
CA GLY A 54 21.12 8.95 -8.20
C GLY A 54 22.00 8.30 -9.26
N LYS A 55 22.65 7.18 -8.94
CA LYS A 55 23.50 6.45 -9.90
C LYS A 55 22.76 6.06 -11.18
N ILE A 56 21.59 5.43 -11.05
CA ILE A 56 20.83 4.97 -12.22
C ILE A 56 20.18 6.13 -12.98
N GLN A 57 19.83 7.21 -12.29
CA GLN A 57 19.35 8.45 -12.92
C GLN A 57 20.42 9.10 -13.79
N GLN A 58 21.67 9.13 -13.30
CA GLN A 58 22.79 9.76 -14.00
C GLN A 58 23.33 8.89 -15.14
N GLU A 59 23.56 7.60 -14.88
CA GLU A 59 24.22 6.71 -15.84
C GLU A 59 23.28 6.21 -16.93
N LEU A 60 22.00 5.98 -16.60
CA LEU A 60 21.03 5.37 -17.51
C LEU A 60 19.84 6.28 -17.84
N GLY A 61 19.77 7.49 -17.29
CA GLY A 61 18.63 8.40 -17.47
C GLY A 61 17.32 7.89 -16.87
N TRP A 62 17.36 6.83 -16.06
CA TRP A 62 16.15 6.23 -15.51
C TRP A 62 15.45 7.18 -14.56
N ARG A 63 14.14 7.33 -14.68
CA ARG A 63 13.31 8.07 -13.71
C ARG A 63 11.98 7.32 -13.49
N PRO A 64 11.40 7.40 -12.28
CA PRO A 64 10.07 6.83 -12.05
C PRO A 64 9.04 7.54 -12.96
N ARG A 65 8.17 6.75 -13.59
CA ARG A 65 7.06 7.26 -14.41
C ARG A 65 5.83 7.61 -13.58
N GLU A 66 5.71 7.02 -12.40
CA GLU A 66 4.60 7.22 -11.47
C GLU A 66 5.14 7.92 -10.21
N THR A 67 4.32 8.79 -9.64
CA THR A 67 4.45 9.23 -8.26
C THR A 67 3.82 8.20 -7.32
N PHE A 68 4.06 8.33 -6.01
CA PHE A 68 3.37 7.51 -5.01
C PHE A 68 1.85 7.54 -5.19
N ASP A 69 1.24 8.73 -5.27
CA ASP A 69 -0.21 8.88 -5.36
C ASP A 69 -0.81 8.29 -6.64
N THR A 70 -0.15 8.50 -7.79
CA THR A 70 -0.63 8.00 -9.08
C THR A 70 -0.55 6.47 -9.15
N GLY A 71 0.56 5.90 -8.66
CA GLY A 71 0.74 4.45 -8.55
C GLY A 71 -0.23 3.80 -7.56
N LEU A 72 -0.41 4.41 -6.38
CA LEU A 72 -1.31 3.90 -5.35
C LEU A 72 -2.75 3.87 -5.84
N ARG A 73 -3.22 4.95 -6.47
CA ARG A 73 -4.59 5.01 -7.01
C ARG A 73 -4.84 3.96 -8.09
N LYS A 74 -3.87 3.75 -8.99
CA LYS A 74 -3.93 2.67 -10.00
C LYS A 74 -3.96 1.30 -9.35
N THR A 75 -3.18 1.10 -8.29
CA THR A 75 -3.17 -0.15 -7.52
C THR A 75 -4.52 -0.42 -6.88
N VAL A 76 -5.06 0.53 -6.11
CA VAL A 76 -6.38 0.39 -5.46
C VAL A 76 -7.46 0.06 -6.48
N ARG A 77 -7.51 0.81 -7.59
CA ARG A 77 -8.43 0.56 -8.70
C ARG A 77 -8.29 -0.85 -9.26
N TRP A 78 -7.07 -1.31 -9.50
CA TRP A 78 -6.82 -2.65 -10.02
C TRP A 78 -7.40 -3.73 -9.09
N TYR A 79 -7.24 -3.61 -7.78
CA TYR A 79 -7.82 -4.56 -6.82
C TYR A 79 -9.36 -4.56 -6.82
N ILE A 80 -9.99 -3.39 -7.02
CA ILE A 80 -11.45 -3.28 -7.16
C ILE A 80 -11.92 -3.97 -8.45
N GLU A 81 -11.21 -3.76 -9.55
CA GLU A 81 -11.61 -4.26 -10.88
C GLU A 81 -11.29 -5.75 -11.07
N ASN A 82 -10.37 -6.32 -10.27
CA ASN A 82 -9.87 -7.69 -10.46
C ASN A 82 -10.24 -8.64 -9.30
N ARG A 83 -11.46 -8.49 -8.74
CA ARG A 83 -11.95 -9.30 -7.60
C ARG A 83 -11.80 -10.81 -7.79
N GLN A 84 -12.13 -11.34 -8.97
CA GLN A 84 -12.00 -12.77 -9.26
C GLN A 84 -10.56 -13.28 -9.08
N TRP A 85 -9.57 -12.48 -9.49
CA TRP A 85 -8.17 -12.85 -9.30
C TRP A 85 -7.80 -12.83 -7.82
N VAL A 86 -8.23 -11.81 -7.09
CA VAL A 86 -8.01 -11.66 -5.65
C VAL A 86 -8.59 -12.86 -4.90
N ASP A 87 -9.84 -13.22 -5.17
CA ASP A 87 -10.54 -14.32 -4.52
C ASP A 87 -9.82 -15.66 -4.80
N LYS A 88 -9.33 -15.87 -6.03
CA LYS A 88 -8.57 -17.08 -6.40
C LYS A 88 -7.25 -17.21 -5.64
N VAL A 89 -6.51 -16.11 -5.42
CA VAL A 89 -5.22 -16.17 -4.73
C VAL A 89 -5.34 -16.24 -3.21
N THR A 90 -6.48 -15.83 -2.64
CA THR A 90 -6.72 -15.87 -1.19
C THR A 90 -7.46 -17.12 -0.71
N ALA A 91 -8.24 -17.78 -1.57
CA ALA A 91 -9.18 -18.87 -1.24
C ALA A 91 -8.64 -19.92 -0.24
N ASP A 92 -7.39 -20.37 -0.41
CA ASP A 92 -6.84 -21.49 0.37
C ASP A 92 -5.64 -21.13 1.27
N LYS A 93 -5.18 -19.87 1.24
CA LYS A 93 -3.86 -19.50 1.82
C LYS A 93 -3.92 -18.51 2.97
N TYR A 94 -4.99 -17.72 3.06
CA TYR A 94 -5.01 -16.60 4.00
C TYR A 94 -6.41 -16.36 4.55
N ARG A 95 -6.60 -16.57 5.86
CA ARG A 95 -7.88 -16.31 6.55
C ARG A 95 -7.91 -14.94 7.25
N GLY A 96 -6.99 -14.04 6.91
CA GLY A 96 -6.92 -12.72 7.53
C GLY A 96 -6.30 -12.69 8.93
N GLN A 97 -5.78 -13.81 9.44
CA GLN A 97 -5.10 -13.83 10.73
C GLN A 97 -3.75 -13.11 10.66
N ARG A 98 -3.35 -12.46 11.75
CA ARG A 98 -2.01 -11.87 11.89
C ARG A 98 -0.96 -12.98 11.84
N LEU A 99 0.00 -12.84 10.91
CA LEU A 99 1.15 -13.73 10.77
C LEU A 99 2.42 -13.09 11.37
N GLY A 100 3.45 -13.89 11.66
CA GLY A 100 4.75 -13.40 12.13
C GLY A 100 4.81 -13.00 13.60
N LEU A 101 4.07 -13.72 14.46
CA LEU A 101 4.11 -13.59 15.92
C LEU A 101 5.15 -14.50 16.59
N GLY A 102 5.93 -15.26 15.81
CA GLY A 102 6.97 -16.18 16.27
C GLY A 102 8.29 -15.94 15.56
#